data_AF-A0A4Y9J0V9-F1
#
_entry.id   AF-A0A4Y9J0V9-F1
#
_cell.length_a   1.000
_cell.length_b   1.000
_cell.length_c   1.000
_cell.angle_alpha   90.00
_cell.angle_beta   90.00
_cell.angle_gamma   90.00
#
_symmetry.space_group_name_H-M   'P 1'
#
loop_
_entity.id
_entity.type
_entity.pdbx_description
1 polymer ?
#
loop_
_entity_poly.entity_id
_entity_poly.type
_entity_poly.pdbx_seq_one_letter_code
_entity_poly.pdbx_strand_id
1 'polypeptide(L)'
;MKKAIICAAVAAISAMSFTMKAQDTPKVKDINETQFLEKVFNYRNDSTDVTLSRPAVVDFWAPWCAPCMRIAPVIDELAVKYGDKVDFYKMNIDDNQQVAQDLRISSIPLVVFFPAGSHPFKGAVGVQPTEVYENAVKEMISQAEADSAAGAAAE
;
A
#
# COMPACT_ATOMS: atom_id res chain seq x y z
N MET A 1 -64.53 -3.88 28.11
CA MET A 1 -64.53 -5.36 28.24
C MET A 1 -65.14 -5.98 26.99
N LYS A 2 -64.32 -6.54 26.09
CA LYS A 2 -64.65 -7.48 24.99
C LYS A 2 -63.30 -7.85 24.32
N LYS A 3 -62.65 -8.89 24.86
CA LYS A 3 -62.40 -10.21 24.23
C LYS A 3 -61.40 -10.18 23.07
N ALA A 4 -60.22 -10.73 23.36
CA ALA A 4 -59.13 -11.03 22.44
C ALA A 4 -59.47 -12.19 21.49
N ILE A 5 -58.98 -12.09 20.25
CA ILE A 5 -58.79 -13.23 19.33
C ILE A 5 -57.51 -12.97 18.52
N ILE A 6 -56.45 -13.69 18.93
CA ILE A 6 -55.51 -14.50 18.13
C ILE A 6 -55.24 -14.06 16.67
N CYS A 7 -53.97 -13.79 16.36
CA CYS A 7 -53.23 -14.53 15.31
C CYS A 7 -51.73 -14.21 15.35
N ALA A 8 -50.94 -15.27 15.43
CA ALA A 8 -49.49 -15.24 15.44
C ALA A 8 -48.94 -14.80 14.08
N ALA A 9 -47.91 -13.95 14.11
CA ALA A 9 -46.92 -13.85 13.05
C ALA A 9 -45.54 -13.80 13.72
N VAL A 10 -44.98 -14.98 13.92
CA VAL A 10 -43.54 -15.17 14.09
C VAL A 10 -42.91 -14.86 12.74
N ALA A 11 -42.15 -13.77 12.66
CA ALA A 11 -41.12 -13.62 11.65
C ALA A 11 -39.87 -13.15 12.38
N ALA A 12 -39.06 -14.12 12.77
CA ALA A 12 -37.68 -13.90 13.15
C ALA A 12 -36.97 -13.18 12.00
N ILE A 13 -36.63 -11.91 12.19
CA ILE A 13 -35.52 -11.33 11.44
C ILE A 13 -34.28 -11.71 12.22
N SER A 14 -33.78 -12.87 11.80
CA SER A 14 -32.44 -13.38 12.03
C SER A 14 -31.44 -12.24 12.13
N ALA A 15 -30.55 -12.33 13.11
CA ALA A 15 -29.28 -11.62 13.10
C ALA A 15 -28.65 -11.76 11.71
N MET A 16 -28.73 -10.71 10.91
CA MET A 16 -27.81 -10.53 9.81
C MET A 16 -26.65 -9.76 10.43
N SER A 17 -25.67 -10.55 10.85
CA SER A 17 -24.31 -10.12 11.11
C SER A 17 -23.91 -9.08 10.07
N PHE A 18 -23.95 -7.81 10.46
CA PHE A 18 -23.25 -6.77 9.72
C PHE A 18 -21.77 -6.90 10.09
N THR A 19 -21.13 -7.95 9.59
CA THR A 19 -19.68 -8.00 9.51
C THR A 19 -19.29 -7.02 8.42
N MET A 20 -19.12 -5.76 8.81
CA MET A 20 -18.40 -4.78 8.00
C MET A 20 -17.07 -5.39 7.62
N LYS A 21 -16.91 -5.62 6.31
CA LYS A 21 -15.63 -5.87 5.67
C LYS A 21 -14.63 -4.79 6.10
N ALA A 22 -13.41 -5.20 6.38
CA ALA A 22 -12.24 -4.35 6.55
C ALA A 22 -12.17 -3.29 5.44
N GLN A 23 -12.59 -2.06 5.73
CA GLN A 23 -12.51 -0.94 4.79
C GLN A 23 -12.13 0.39 5.45
N ASP A 24 -11.62 0.34 6.68
CA ASP A 24 -10.92 1.48 7.29
C ASP A 24 -9.43 1.13 7.31
N THR A 25 -8.69 1.35 6.21
CA THR A 25 -7.24 1.12 6.17
C THR A 25 -6.49 2.47 6.25
N PRO A 26 -6.35 3.09 7.44
CA PRO A 26 -5.59 4.34 7.62
C PRO A 26 -4.07 4.19 7.41
N LYS A 27 -3.59 3.01 6.96
CA LYS A 27 -2.17 2.69 6.81
C LYS A 27 -1.68 2.72 5.36
N VAL A 28 -2.52 2.41 4.36
CA VAL A 28 -2.18 2.60 2.94
C VAL A 28 -2.77 3.91 2.45
N LYS A 29 -1.92 4.84 2.02
CA LYS A 29 -2.34 6.20 1.65
C LYS A 29 -2.40 6.36 0.14
N ASP A 30 -3.51 6.87 -0.38
CA ASP A 30 -3.58 7.35 -1.76
C ASP A 30 -2.64 8.54 -1.95
N ILE A 31 -1.86 8.52 -3.04
CA ILE A 31 -0.98 9.63 -3.41
C ILE A 31 -1.14 10.03 -4.87
N ASN A 32 -0.98 11.32 -5.13
CA ASN A 32 -0.84 11.88 -6.46
C ASN A 32 0.63 12.13 -6.82
N GLU A 33 0.87 12.59 -8.04
CA GLU A 33 2.20 12.93 -8.55
C GLU A 33 2.97 13.90 -7.63
N THR A 34 2.36 14.99 -7.19
CA THR A 34 3.03 15.97 -6.32
C THR A 34 3.51 15.31 -5.03
N GLN A 35 2.64 14.54 -4.38
CA GLN A 35 2.97 13.83 -3.14
C GLN A 35 4.03 12.75 -3.36
N PHE A 36 4.02 12.08 -4.51
CA PHE A 36 5.04 11.10 -4.87
C PHE A 36 6.41 11.74 -5.03
N LEU A 37 6.50 12.86 -5.74
CA LEU A 37 7.75 13.61 -5.91
C LEU A 37 8.29 14.15 -4.58
N GLU A 38 7.41 14.59 -3.68
CA GLU A 38 7.80 15.14 -2.38
C GLU A 38 8.18 14.07 -1.34
N LYS A 39 7.47 12.93 -1.33
CA LYS A 39 7.52 11.97 -0.22
C LYS A 39 8.14 10.63 -0.57
N VAL A 40 8.26 10.29 -1.84
CA VAL A 40 8.70 8.96 -2.28
C VAL A 40 9.94 9.05 -3.15
N PHE A 41 9.79 9.63 -4.34
CA PHE A 41 10.87 9.69 -5.31
C PHE A 41 10.66 10.83 -6.30
N ASN A 42 11.62 11.74 -6.33
CA ASN A 42 11.68 12.84 -7.28
C ASN A 42 12.58 12.39 -8.43
N TYR A 43 11.98 12.12 -9.59
CA TYR A 43 12.71 11.76 -10.80
C TYR A 43 13.06 12.99 -11.65
N ARG A 44 12.64 14.19 -11.23
CA ARG A 44 12.81 15.45 -11.98
C ARG A 44 14.08 16.20 -11.58
N ASN A 45 14.72 15.83 -10.47
CA ASN A 45 16.04 16.31 -10.09
C ASN A 45 17.08 15.20 -10.38
N ASP A 46 18.23 15.58 -10.95
CA ASP A 46 19.36 14.66 -11.18
C ASP A 46 20.04 14.22 -9.86
N SER A 47 19.56 14.72 -8.73
CA SER A 47 20.02 14.34 -7.42
C SER A 47 19.19 13.16 -6.91
N THR A 48 19.87 12.05 -6.65
CA THR A 48 19.36 10.89 -5.90
C THR A 48 19.03 11.21 -4.43
N ASP A 49 19.02 12.48 -4.01
CA ASP A 49 18.84 12.91 -2.62
C ASP A 49 17.37 13.04 -2.20
N VAL A 50 16.44 12.25 -2.74
CA VAL A 50 15.23 11.98 -1.95
C VAL A 50 15.65 11.00 -0.86
N THR A 51 16.22 11.55 0.21
CA THR A 51 16.54 10.81 1.41
C THR A 51 15.23 10.50 2.10
N LEU A 52 14.63 9.39 1.68
CA LEU A 52 13.53 8.78 2.39
C LEU A 52 13.97 8.52 3.83
N SER A 53 13.36 9.24 4.79
CA SER A 53 13.60 8.99 6.21
C SER A 53 13.16 7.59 6.63
N ARG A 54 12.21 7.02 5.88
CA ARG A 54 11.69 5.67 6.07
C ARG A 54 11.47 5.02 4.71
N PRO A 55 11.72 3.71 4.57
CA PRO A 55 11.41 3.00 3.35
C PRO A 55 9.91 3.08 3.01
N ALA A 56 9.59 3.05 1.72
CA ALA A 56 8.22 3.15 1.21
C ALA A 56 7.89 2.04 0.21
N VAL A 57 6.61 1.66 0.17
CA VAL A 57 6.04 0.76 -0.83
C VAL A 57 4.94 1.50 -1.58
N VAL A 58 4.95 1.43 -2.91
CA VAL A 58 3.91 2.02 -3.76
C VAL A 58 3.27 0.95 -4.63
N ASP A 59 1.95 0.76 -4.47
CA ASP A 59 1.12 -0.04 -5.36
C ASP A 59 0.56 0.82 -6.51
N PHE A 60 1.07 0.61 -7.72
CA PHE A 60 0.57 1.24 -8.94
C PHE A 60 -0.57 0.41 -9.52
N TRP A 61 -1.77 0.98 -9.53
CA TRP A 61 -3.01 0.31 -9.87
C TRP A 61 -3.89 1.14 -10.80
N ALA A 62 -5.00 0.55 -11.26
CA ALA A 62 -6.06 1.23 -11.99
C ALA A 62 -7.42 0.54 -11.76
N PRO A 63 -8.57 1.22 -11.88
CA PRO A 63 -9.89 0.65 -11.59
C PRO A 63 -10.29 -0.51 -12.52
N TRP A 64 -9.74 -0.54 -13.72
CA TRP A 64 -9.96 -1.61 -14.70
C TRP A 64 -9.03 -2.82 -14.49
N CYS A 65 -8.10 -2.76 -13.53
CA CYS A 65 -7.17 -3.83 -13.23
C CYS A 65 -7.73 -4.80 -12.18
N ALA A 66 -8.48 -5.81 -12.64
CA ALA A 66 -9.00 -6.86 -11.76
C ALA A 66 -7.91 -7.61 -10.95
N PRO A 67 -6.71 -7.91 -11.49
CA PRO A 67 -5.64 -8.50 -10.69
C PRO A 67 -5.13 -7.59 -9.56
N CYS A 68 -5.12 -6.27 -9.75
CA CYS A 68 -4.70 -5.30 -8.73
C CYS A 68 -5.60 -5.38 -7.50
N MET A 69 -6.92 -5.53 -7.71
CA MET A 69 -7.89 -5.68 -6.61
C MET A 69 -7.67 -6.92 -5.74
N ARG A 70 -6.97 -7.95 -6.26
CA ARG A 70 -6.59 -9.13 -5.47
C ARG A 70 -5.33 -8.90 -4.64
N ILE A 71 -4.44 -8.01 -5.07
CA ILE A 71 -3.18 -7.68 -4.40
C ILE A 71 -3.39 -6.61 -3.33
N ALA A 72 -4.29 -5.65 -3.57
CA ALA A 72 -4.65 -4.60 -2.62
C ALA A 72 -4.83 -5.10 -1.17
N PRO A 73 -5.62 -6.15 -0.87
CA PRO A 73 -5.76 -6.65 0.51
C PRO A 73 -4.46 -7.24 1.09
N VAL A 74 -3.56 -7.77 0.26
CA VAL A 74 -2.24 -8.24 0.70
C VAL A 74 -1.38 -7.06 1.15
N ILE A 75 -1.37 -5.98 0.36
CA ILE A 75 -0.64 -4.75 0.71
C ILE A 75 -1.24 -4.10 1.95
N ASP A 76 -2.56 -4.09 2.08
CA ASP A 76 -3.26 -3.61 3.28
C ASP A 76 -2.84 -4.37 4.55
N GLU A 77 -2.74 -5.71 4.47
CA GLU A 77 -2.28 -6.54 5.59
C GLU A 77 -0.83 -6.20 5.99
N LEU A 78 0.06 -6.03 5.01
CA LEU A 78 1.44 -5.64 5.24
C LEU A 78 1.54 -4.23 5.84
N ALA A 79 0.68 -3.31 5.42
CA ALA A 79 0.62 -1.95 5.96
C ALA A 79 0.16 -1.92 7.42
N VAL A 80 -0.74 -2.83 7.81
CA VAL A 80 -1.10 -3.01 9.23
C VAL A 80 0.09 -3.55 10.03
N LYS A 81 0.81 -4.53 9.48
CA LYS A 81 1.91 -5.22 10.18
C LYS A 81 3.20 -4.39 10.29
N TYR A 82 3.51 -3.61 9.26
CA TYR A 82 4.79 -2.92 9.11
C TYR A 82 4.69 -1.40 8.98
N GLY A 83 3.48 -0.82 9.07
CA GLY A 83 3.22 0.60 8.87
C GLY A 83 3.98 1.55 9.80
N ASP A 84 4.54 1.04 10.90
CA ASP A 84 5.37 1.82 11.84
C ASP A 84 6.84 1.89 11.41
N LYS A 85 7.27 0.99 10.51
CA LYS A 85 8.63 0.93 9.94
C LYS A 85 8.69 1.36 8.48
N VAL A 86 7.66 1.03 7.70
CA VAL A 86 7.55 1.29 6.26
C VAL A 86 6.31 2.11 5.96
N ASP A 87 6.40 3.08 5.05
CA ASP A 87 5.25 3.81 4.56
C ASP A 87 4.61 3.08 3.37
N PHE A 88 3.29 2.95 3.36
CA PHE A 88 2.56 2.28 2.29
C PHE A 88 1.68 3.27 1.55
N TYR A 89 1.79 3.25 0.23
CA TYR A 89 1.07 4.12 -0.66
C TYR A 89 0.43 3.34 -1.82
N LYS A 90 -0.59 3.94 -2.41
CA LYS A 90 -1.16 3.48 -3.68
C LYS A 90 -1.36 4.65 -4.62
N MET A 91 -1.14 4.42 -5.91
CA MET A 91 -1.26 5.43 -6.95
C MET A 91 -2.06 4.88 -8.13
N ASN A 92 -3.15 5.57 -8.48
CA ASN A 92 -3.88 5.30 -9.71
C ASN A 92 -3.08 5.85 -10.90
N ILE A 93 -2.66 4.99 -11.83
CA ILE A 93 -1.89 5.41 -13.00
C ILE A 93 -2.72 6.20 -14.02
N ASP A 94 -4.05 6.04 -14.05
CA ASP A 94 -4.93 6.78 -14.96
C ASP A 94 -4.94 8.28 -14.62
N ASP A 95 -4.85 8.60 -13.32
CA ASP A 95 -4.82 9.98 -12.81
C ASP A 95 -3.40 10.57 -12.81
N ASN A 96 -2.37 9.72 -12.93
CA ASN A 96 -0.95 10.09 -12.78
C ASN A 96 -0.11 9.61 -13.97
N GLN A 97 -0.57 9.89 -15.20
CA GLN A 97 0.03 9.39 -16.44
C GLN A 97 1.50 9.78 -16.62
N GLN A 98 1.90 10.96 -16.15
CA GLN A 98 3.29 11.44 -16.23
C GLN A 98 4.23 10.55 -15.42
N VAL A 99 3.84 10.20 -14.18
CA VAL A 99 4.60 9.28 -13.32
C VAL A 99 4.75 7.91 -13.99
N ALA A 100 3.68 7.40 -14.59
CA ALA A 100 3.72 6.13 -15.30
C ALA A 100 4.70 6.15 -16.48
N GLN A 101 4.76 7.26 -17.23
CA GLN A 101 5.70 7.43 -18.35
C GLN A 101 7.15 7.51 -17.86
N ASP A 102 7.42 8.34 -16.85
CA ASP A 102 8.78 8.61 -16.36
C ASP A 102 9.38 7.38 -15.67
N LEU A 103 8.56 6.64 -14.90
CA LEU A 103 8.95 5.36 -14.31
C LEU A 103 8.88 4.18 -15.29
N ARG A 104 8.46 4.42 -16.55
CA ARG A 104 8.31 3.41 -17.61
C ARG A 104 7.40 2.23 -17.20
N ILE A 105 6.32 2.54 -16.49
CA ILE A 105 5.30 1.56 -16.10
C ILE A 105 4.52 1.17 -17.36
N SER A 106 4.83 -0.01 -17.90
CA SER A 106 4.19 -0.57 -19.10
C SER A 106 3.09 -1.58 -18.79
N SER A 107 3.01 -2.06 -17.55
CA SER A 107 2.01 -3.02 -17.11
C SER A 107 1.69 -2.86 -15.63
N ILE A 108 0.44 -3.18 -15.26
CA ILE A 108 -0.04 -3.26 -13.88
C ILE A 108 -0.70 -4.63 -13.65
N PRO A 109 -0.71 -5.16 -12.43
CA PRO A 109 -0.26 -4.57 -11.16
C PRO A 109 1.26 -4.43 -11.07
N LEU A 110 1.71 -3.34 -10.44
CA LEU A 110 3.12 -3.09 -10.20
C LEU A 110 3.30 -2.56 -8.78
N VAL A 111 3.97 -3.34 -7.93
CA VAL A 111 4.35 -2.90 -6.58
C VAL A 111 5.83 -2.59 -6.58
N VAL A 112 6.20 -1.37 -6.19
CA VAL A 112 7.59 -0.91 -6.17
C VAL A 112 8.04 -0.65 -4.73
N PHE A 113 9.26 -1.08 -4.43
CA PHE A 113 9.89 -0.94 -3.12
C PHE A 113 11.00 0.12 -3.18
N PHE A 114 10.82 1.17 -2.38
CA PHE A 114 11.72 2.30 -2.26
C PHE A 114 12.44 2.22 -0.91
N PRO A 115 13.69 1.72 -0.86
CA PRO A 115 14.46 1.67 0.38
C PRO A 115 14.78 3.09 0.87
N ALA A 116 15.08 3.23 2.17
CA ALA A 116 15.62 4.48 2.69
C ALA A 116 17.03 4.72 2.10
N GLY A 117 17.37 5.98 1.82
CA GLY A 117 18.70 6.33 1.31
C GLY A 117 18.82 6.43 -0.22
N SER A 118 19.99 6.10 -0.76
CA SER A 118 20.50 6.66 -2.03
C SER A 118 20.07 5.97 -3.32
N HIS A 119 19.46 4.78 -3.27
CA HIS A 119 19.02 4.07 -4.47
C HIS A 119 17.49 3.98 -4.53
N PRO A 120 16.85 4.62 -5.52
CA PRO A 120 15.40 4.79 -5.51
C PRO A 120 14.61 3.53 -5.88
N PHE A 121 15.28 2.41 -6.17
CA PHE A 121 14.62 1.25 -6.74
C PHE A 121 15.30 -0.05 -6.34
N LYS A 122 14.63 -0.87 -5.51
CA LYS A 122 15.10 -2.23 -5.21
C LYS A 122 14.55 -3.28 -6.17
N GLY A 123 13.43 -2.98 -6.84
CA GLY A 123 12.75 -3.89 -7.75
C GLY A 123 11.26 -3.58 -7.84
N ALA A 124 10.63 -4.12 -8.89
CA ALA A 124 9.19 -4.07 -9.07
C ALA A 124 8.63 -5.49 -9.16
N VAL A 125 7.51 -5.71 -8.48
CA VAL A 125 6.89 -7.01 -8.35
C VAL A 125 5.49 -6.95 -8.94
N GLY A 126 5.22 -7.83 -9.90
CA GLY A 126 3.87 -8.05 -10.44
C GLY A 126 3.03 -8.89 -9.49
N VAL A 127 2.11 -9.72 -10.01
CA VAL A 127 1.33 -10.65 -9.17
C VAL A 127 2.25 -11.70 -8.55
N GLN A 128 2.32 -11.76 -7.23
CA GLN A 128 3.09 -12.77 -6.48
C GLN A 128 2.32 -13.29 -5.25
N PRO A 129 2.75 -14.40 -4.64
CA PRO A 129 2.31 -14.81 -3.32
C PRO A 129 2.66 -13.76 -2.24
N THR A 130 1.87 -13.72 -1.16
CA THR A 130 2.04 -12.78 -0.03
C THR A 130 3.46 -12.81 0.55
N GLU A 131 4.05 -14.00 0.62
CA GLU A 131 5.37 -14.23 1.19
C GLU A 131 6.46 -13.45 0.45
N VAL A 132 6.31 -13.29 -0.87
CA VAL A 132 7.28 -12.54 -1.69
C VAL A 132 7.26 -11.06 -1.32
N TYR A 133 6.08 -10.47 -1.17
CA TYR A 133 5.96 -9.07 -0.73
C TYR A 133 6.46 -8.89 0.71
N GLU A 134 6.11 -9.81 1.61
CA GLU A 134 6.55 -9.75 3.01
C GLU A 134 8.08 -9.85 3.14
N ASN A 135 8.71 -10.74 2.37
CA ASN A 135 10.17 -10.89 2.38
C ASN A 135 10.85 -9.63 1.84
N ALA A 136 10.36 -9.05 0.74
CA ALA A 136 10.88 -7.80 0.21
C ALA A 136 10.79 -6.65 1.23
N VAL A 137 9.66 -6.55 1.96
CA VAL A 137 9.48 -5.58 3.05
C VAL A 137 10.50 -5.81 4.18
N LYS A 138 10.68 -7.05 4.63
CA LYS A 138 11.65 -7.40 5.69
C LYS A 138 13.08 -7.07 5.30
N GLU A 139 13.48 -7.41 4.08
CA GLU A 139 14.82 -7.09 3.59
C GLU A 139 15.04 -5.58 3.52
N MET A 140 14.06 -4.81 3.06
CA MET A 140 14.13 -3.36 2.99
C MET A 140 14.25 -2.71 4.38
N ILE A 141 13.52 -3.23 5.38
CA ILE A 141 13.66 -2.82 6.78
C ILE A 141 15.07 -3.12 7.30
N SER A 142 15.56 -4.35 7.07
CA SER A 142 16.90 -4.75 7.54
C SER A 142 18.01 -3.90 6.92
N GLN A 143 17.87 -3.49 5.66
CA GLN A 143 18.82 -2.60 4.98
C GLN A 143 18.77 -1.19 5.56
N ALA A 144 17.57 -0.62 5.74
CA ALA A 144 17.40 0.69 6.35
C ALA A 144 17.98 0.76 7.78
N GLU A 145 17.78 -0.31 8.58
CA GLU A 145 18.37 -0.43 9.92
C GLU A 145 19.91 -0.49 9.85
N ALA A 146 20.49 -1.24 8.92
CA ALA A 146 21.94 -1.33 8.73
C ALA A 146 22.57 0.01 8.29
N ASP A 147 21.93 0.71 7.35
CA ASP A 147 22.41 1.99 6.83
C ASP A 147 22.32 3.09 7.92
N SER A 148 21.27 3.06 8.75
CA SER A 148 21.15 3.96 9.90
C SER A 148 22.23 3.73 10.97
N ALA A 149 22.64 2.48 11.19
CA ALA A 149 23.72 2.13 12.12
C ALA A 149 25.10 2.51 11.57
N ALA A 150 25.31 2.42 10.26
CA ALA A 150 26.54 2.84 9.61
C ALA A 150 26.72 4.37 9.62
N GLY A 151 25.64 5.13 9.44
CA GLY A 151 25.65 6.59 9.56
C GLY A 151 26.00 7.07 10.97
N ALA A 152 25.47 6.41 12.01
CA ALA A 152 25.75 6.74 13.42
C ALA A 152 27.17 6.41 13.88
N ALA A 153 27.92 5.57 13.15
CA ALA A 153 29.31 5.22 13.47
C ALA A 153 30.36 6.10 12.76
N ALA A 154 29.91 7.01 11.88
CA ALA A 154 30.76 7.92 11.11
C ALA A 154 30.78 9.36 11.68
N GLU A 155 30.01 9.65 12.73
CA GLU A 155 30.02 10.91 13.50
C GLU A 155 30.83 10.80 14.80
#